data_AF-A0A1F9Z2S7-F1
#
_entry.id   AF-A0A1F9Z2S7-F1
#
_cell.length_a   1.000
_cell.length_b   1.000
_cell.length_c   1.000
_cell.angle_alpha   90.00
_cell.angle_beta   90.00
_cell.angle_gamma   90.00
#
_symmetry.space_group_name_H-M   'P 1'
#
loop_
_entity.id
_entity.type
_entity.pdbx_description
1 polymer ?
#
loop_
_entity_poly.entity_id
_entity_poly.type
_entity_poly.pdbx_seq_one_letter_code
_entity_poly.pdbx_strand_id
1 'polypeptide(L)'
;MPSDKQSPLLLDAVKASASKFKEQKDALEARAKELDALKAQVDAEQAQLDKRAAKIEADLNAFSRDKEDVQAERTAIDRDVAGVRAEREKVSAEEKRLQDWARALNDREKAMKDAEDRIRRLEQEFTGQIRESEGKLQALIEREELVAQRERSLAQMIDRFSTMEQGIVQRERTLAKREEELIRLQNDRLSALEAREKELLKITEDMHARQRDSIQQYESFMNLQGTVRDELIHLAAEREKLATKEKSLLEAEKYLAAALEASGIEFSVETSTPPVVEMKPAVPAAPPPSVPPPKPPEPADEEEFAPVVDSKQKVSKADALDRMTRALETAKKARDQGRNVSDIRKSLKLARGAFEAGDYENAGRLADEILRELDAIIMSK
;
A
#
# COMPACT_ATOMS: atom_id res chain seq x y z
N MET A 1 18.97 218.93 -45.14
CA MET A 1 20.41 219.27 -45.22
C MET A 1 21.16 218.35 -44.25
N PRO A 2 22.31 217.76 -44.59
CA PRO A 2 22.40 216.65 -45.56
C PRO A 2 23.12 215.37 -45.00
N SER A 3 23.64 214.53 -45.91
CA SER A 3 24.20 213.15 -45.82
C SER A 3 25.43 212.94 -44.88
N ASP A 4 26.00 211.75 -44.60
CA ASP A 4 26.25 210.47 -45.36
C ASP A 4 26.27 209.23 -44.41
N LYS A 5 25.72 208.03 -44.72
CA LYS A 5 26.16 206.91 -45.62
C LYS A 5 27.46 206.16 -45.24
N GLN A 6 27.33 204.88 -44.78
CA GLN A 6 28.17 203.74 -45.21
C GLN A 6 27.60 202.33 -44.83
N SER A 7 27.26 201.55 -45.88
CA SER A 7 27.40 200.07 -46.07
C SER A 7 26.90 199.00 -45.06
N PRO A 8 25.83 198.24 -45.42
CA PRO A 8 25.43 196.97 -44.78
C PRO A 8 25.55 195.76 -45.74
N LEU A 9 26.68 195.05 -45.75
CA LEU A 9 26.90 193.87 -46.64
C LEU A 9 27.49 192.62 -45.97
N LEU A 10 27.88 192.70 -44.69
CA LEU A 10 28.50 191.57 -43.95
C LEU A 10 27.50 190.76 -43.10
N LEU A 11 26.36 191.35 -42.71
CA LEU A 11 25.41 190.71 -41.78
C LEU A 11 24.59 189.59 -42.42
N ASP A 12 24.23 189.68 -43.70
CA ASP A 12 23.47 188.62 -44.39
C ASP A 12 24.34 187.40 -44.70
N ALA A 13 25.63 187.57 -45.00
CA ALA A 13 26.55 186.45 -45.17
C ALA A 13 26.69 185.63 -43.87
N VAL A 14 26.77 186.31 -42.72
CA VAL A 14 26.85 185.67 -41.39
C VAL A 14 25.51 185.05 -40.97
N LYS A 15 24.37 185.67 -41.29
CA LYS A 15 23.05 185.03 -41.09
C LYS A 15 22.85 183.80 -41.98
N ALA A 16 23.25 183.85 -43.24
CA ALA A 16 23.19 182.72 -44.15
C ALA A 16 24.14 181.59 -43.73
N SER A 17 25.35 181.91 -43.24
CA SER A 17 26.25 180.90 -42.69
C SER A 17 25.72 180.32 -41.37
N ALA A 18 25.15 181.14 -40.49
CA ALA A 18 24.53 180.67 -39.24
C ALA A 18 23.28 179.81 -39.50
N SER A 19 22.46 180.16 -40.50
CA SER A 19 21.31 179.34 -40.92
C SER A 19 21.77 178.02 -41.53
N LYS A 20 22.80 178.03 -42.39
CA LYS A 20 23.41 176.79 -42.91
C LYS A 20 24.07 175.95 -41.83
N PHE A 21 24.74 176.55 -40.84
CA PHE A 21 25.27 175.84 -39.68
C PHE A 21 24.16 175.28 -38.81
N LYS A 22 23.02 175.96 -38.69
CA LYS A 22 21.85 175.47 -37.97
C LYS A 22 21.17 174.33 -38.72
N GLU A 23 20.94 174.44 -40.01
CA GLU A 23 20.44 173.35 -40.86
C GLU A 23 21.39 172.15 -40.87
N GLN A 24 22.71 172.37 -40.92
CA GLN A 24 23.71 171.32 -40.79
C GLN A 24 23.72 170.70 -39.39
N LYS A 25 23.54 171.48 -38.33
CA LYS A 25 23.39 170.98 -36.95
C LYS A 25 22.11 170.18 -36.77
N ASP A 26 20.99 170.68 -37.27
CA ASP A 26 19.67 170.02 -37.21
C ASP A 26 19.69 168.73 -38.06
N ALA A 27 20.37 168.72 -39.21
CA ALA A 27 20.61 167.53 -40.03
C ALA A 27 21.61 166.54 -39.40
N LEU A 28 22.61 167.03 -38.65
CA LEU A 28 23.52 166.18 -37.86
C LEU A 28 22.83 165.61 -36.62
N GLU A 29 21.95 166.35 -35.96
CA GLU A 29 21.10 165.86 -34.87
C GLU A 29 20.04 164.86 -35.37
N ALA A 30 19.48 165.08 -36.56
CA ALA A 30 18.62 164.10 -37.24
C ALA A 30 19.40 162.83 -37.55
N ARG A 31 20.59 162.93 -38.17
CA ARG A 31 21.47 161.78 -38.42
C ARG A 31 21.96 161.11 -37.14
N ALA A 32 22.19 161.84 -36.06
CA ALA A 32 22.54 161.25 -34.77
C ALA A 32 21.37 160.44 -34.21
N LYS A 33 20.14 160.97 -34.27
CA LYS A 33 18.91 160.24 -33.89
C LYS A 33 18.66 159.02 -34.79
N GLU A 34 18.90 159.12 -36.09
CA GLU A 34 18.83 157.98 -37.03
C GLU A 34 19.89 156.93 -36.70
N LEU A 35 21.13 157.33 -36.42
CA LEU A 35 22.21 156.41 -36.02
C LEU A 35 21.91 155.75 -34.66
N ASP A 36 21.36 156.48 -33.70
CA ASP A 36 20.99 155.91 -32.39
C ASP A 36 19.74 155.02 -32.48
N ALA A 37 18.79 155.33 -33.37
CA ALA A 37 17.67 154.44 -33.69
C ALA A 37 18.13 153.17 -34.41
N LEU A 38 19.08 153.27 -35.35
CA LEU A 38 19.67 152.12 -36.03
C LEU A 38 20.52 151.26 -35.08
N LYS A 39 21.29 151.87 -34.17
CA LYS A 39 21.97 151.13 -33.08
C LYS A 39 20.95 150.39 -32.23
N ALA A 40 19.92 151.08 -31.72
CA ALA A 40 18.89 150.45 -30.90
C ALA A 40 18.14 149.32 -31.65
N GLN A 41 17.97 149.43 -32.97
CA GLN A 41 17.44 148.35 -33.80
C GLN A 41 18.43 147.17 -33.90
N VAL A 42 19.71 147.42 -34.18
CA VAL A 42 20.76 146.38 -34.24
C VAL A 42 20.92 145.69 -32.88
N ASP A 43 20.93 146.44 -31.78
CA ASP A 43 20.99 145.91 -30.41
C ASP A 43 19.75 145.05 -30.09
N ALA A 44 18.56 145.47 -30.55
CA ALA A 44 17.32 144.69 -30.39
C ALA A 44 17.29 143.44 -31.26
N GLU A 45 17.83 143.50 -32.49
CA GLU A 45 17.98 142.34 -33.38
C GLU A 45 19.03 141.35 -32.84
N GLN A 46 20.17 141.83 -32.32
CA GLN A 46 21.17 141.03 -31.62
C GLN A 46 20.55 140.36 -30.39
N ALA A 47 19.86 141.11 -29.52
CA ALA A 47 19.18 140.54 -28.36
C ALA A 47 18.06 139.55 -28.74
N GLN A 48 17.46 139.64 -29.93
CA GLN A 48 16.55 138.62 -30.45
C GLN A 48 17.30 137.39 -30.99
N LEU A 49 18.42 137.57 -31.68
CA LEU A 49 19.27 136.48 -32.16
C LEU A 49 19.88 135.70 -30.99
N ASP A 50 20.38 136.37 -29.96
CA ASP A 50 20.90 135.74 -28.74
C ASP A 50 19.81 134.93 -28.01
N LYS A 51 18.60 135.48 -27.90
CA LYS A 51 17.44 134.72 -27.35
C LYS A 51 17.08 133.50 -28.19
N ARG A 52 17.19 133.58 -29.52
CA ARG A 52 16.95 132.43 -30.43
C ARG A 52 18.08 131.41 -30.32
N ALA A 53 19.33 131.85 -30.25
CA ALA A 53 20.51 130.98 -30.08
C ALA A 53 20.46 130.23 -28.75
N ALA A 54 20.24 130.95 -27.64
CA ALA A 54 20.09 130.36 -26.31
C ALA A 54 18.90 129.38 -26.24
N LYS A 55 17.80 129.66 -26.96
CA LYS A 55 16.69 128.70 -27.07
C LYS A 55 17.10 127.45 -27.86
N ILE A 56 17.74 127.59 -29.02
CA ILE A 56 18.19 126.45 -29.82
C ILE A 56 19.21 125.60 -29.04
N GLU A 57 20.11 126.23 -28.28
CA GLU A 57 21.04 125.54 -27.40
C GLU A 57 20.33 124.78 -26.26
N ALA A 58 19.32 125.38 -25.64
CA ALA A 58 18.49 124.69 -24.65
C ALA A 58 17.71 123.51 -25.25
N ASP A 59 17.10 123.69 -26.44
CA ASP A 59 16.35 122.65 -27.15
C ASP A 59 17.28 121.50 -27.60
N LEU A 60 18.51 121.79 -28.04
CA LEU A 60 19.54 120.79 -28.37
C LEU A 60 20.03 120.02 -27.13
N ASN A 61 20.26 120.72 -26.02
CA ASN A 61 20.66 120.09 -24.76
C ASN A 61 19.55 119.21 -24.18
N ALA A 62 18.28 119.61 -24.32
CA ALA A 62 17.13 118.77 -23.98
C ALA A 62 17.08 117.53 -24.87
N PHE A 63 17.16 117.69 -26.20
CA PHE A 63 17.17 116.57 -27.15
C PHE A 63 18.34 115.60 -26.93
N SER A 64 19.51 116.07 -26.50
CA SER A 64 20.63 115.18 -26.15
C SER A 64 20.31 114.32 -24.93
N ARG A 65 19.67 114.89 -23.90
CA ARG A 65 19.21 114.14 -22.71
C ARG A 65 18.12 113.14 -23.08
N ASP A 66 17.09 113.56 -23.80
CA ASP A 66 16.01 112.68 -24.27
C ASP A 66 16.58 111.49 -25.08
N LYS A 67 17.62 111.74 -25.90
CA LYS A 67 18.32 110.69 -26.66
C LYS A 67 19.12 109.74 -25.77
N GLU A 68 19.78 110.25 -24.73
CA GLU A 68 20.50 109.44 -23.74
C GLU A 68 19.54 108.60 -22.90
N ASP A 69 18.41 109.17 -22.46
CA ASP A 69 17.35 108.50 -21.72
C ASP A 69 16.70 107.39 -22.56
N VAL A 70 16.33 107.67 -23.82
CA VAL A 70 15.81 106.64 -24.76
C VAL A 70 16.85 105.54 -25.04
N GLN A 71 18.15 105.86 -25.07
CA GLN A 71 19.19 104.83 -25.15
C GLN A 71 19.28 103.99 -23.87
N ALA A 72 19.21 104.62 -22.69
CA ALA A 72 19.22 103.94 -21.40
C ALA A 72 18.01 102.99 -21.27
N GLU A 73 16.80 103.48 -21.55
CA GLU A 73 15.56 102.69 -21.59
C GLU A 73 15.66 101.53 -22.58
N ARG A 74 16.16 101.76 -23.80
CA ARG A 74 16.33 100.69 -24.78
C ARG A 74 17.29 99.61 -24.30
N THR A 75 18.41 99.97 -23.67
CA THR A 75 19.31 98.96 -23.08
C THR A 75 18.70 98.25 -21.87
N ALA A 76 17.78 98.88 -21.14
CA ALA A 76 17.03 98.23 -20.06
C ALA A 76 16.04 97.21 -20.62
N ILE A 77 15.25 97.59 -21.63
CA ILE A 77 14.34 96.69 -22.35
C ILE A 77 15.11 95.51 -22.97
N ASP A 78 16.26 95.75 -23.61
CA ASP A 78 17.09 94.67 -24.17
C ASP A 78 17.61 93.71 -23.08
N ARG A 79 17.93 94.21 -21.88
CA ARG A 79 18.29 93.40 -20.70
C ARG A 79 17.11 92.59 -20.17
N ASP A 80 15.94 93.19 -20.06
CA ASP A 80 14.71 92.53 -19.58
C ASP A 80 14.25 91.44 -20.57
N VAL A 81 14.30 91.73 -21.88
CA VAL A 81 14.03 90.75 -22.95
C VAL A 81 15.03 89.59 -22.91
N ALA A 82 16.30 89.84 -22.63
CA ALA A 82 17.28 88.78 -22.42
C ALA A 82 16.98 87.94 -21.17
N GLY A 83 16.56 88.58 -20.07
CA GLY A 83 16.10 87.92 -18.84
C GLY A 83 14.93 86.98 -19.09
N VAL A 84 13.85 87.50 -19.69
CA VAL A 84 12.64 86.72 -20.03
C VAL A 84 12.95 85.55 -20.98
N ARG A 85 13.88 85.71 -21.92
CA ARG A 85 14.35 84.59 -22.77
C ARG A 85 15.04 83.51 -21.95
N ALA A 86 15.97 83.89 -21.07
CA ALA A 86 16.68 82.94 -20.20
C ALA A 86 15.74 82.22 -19.21
N GLU A 87 14.73 82.91 -18.68
CA GLU A 87 13.68 82.29 -17.85
C GLU A 87 12.81 81.32 -18.65
N ARG A 88 12.39 81.70 -19.86
CA ARG A 88 11.63 80.80 -20.75
C ARG A 88 12.41 79.55 -21.12
N GLU A 89 13.72 79.65 -21.32
CA GLU A 89 14.60 78.49 -21.54
C GLU A 89 14.69 77.58 -20.31
N LYS A 90 14.83 78.14 -19.10
CA LYS A 90 14.80 77.38 -17.84
C LYS A 90 13.47 76.65 -17.67
N VAL A 91 12.34 77.35 -17.83
CA VAL A 91 11.00 76.76 -17.73
C VAL A 91 10.82 75.64 -18.76
N SER A 92 11.29 75.81 -20.00
CA SER A 92 11.23 74.74 -21.01
C SER A 92 12.12 73.53 -20.67
N ALA A 93 13.27 73.73 -20.01
CA ALA A 93 14.13 72.66 -19.53
C ALA A 93 13.50 71.91 -18.34
N GLU A 94 12.87 72.63 -17.42
CA GLU A 94 12.11 72.06 -16.29
C GLU A 94 10.88 71.29 -16.77
N GLU A 95 10.12 71.84 -17.74
CA GLU A 95 8.98 71.16 -18.36
C GLU A 95 9.40 69.82 -19.00
N LYS A 96 10.49 69.80 -19.78
CA LYS A 96 11.04 68.56 -20.35
C LYS A 96 11.43 67.56 -19.25
N ARG A 97 12.11 68.02 -18.20
CA ARG A 97 12.50 67.18 -17.06
C ARG A 97 11.28 66.59 -16.34
N LEU A 98 10.20 67.35 -16.18
CA LEU A 98 8.94 66.88 -15.61
C LEU A 98 8.23 65.87 -16.53
N GLN A 99 8.23 66.10 -17.85
CA GLN A 99 7.69 65.15 -18.83
C GLN A 99 8.47 63.81 -18.79
N ASP A 100 9.79 63.85 -18.70
CA ASP A 100 10.63 62.64 -18.60
C ASP A 100 10.47 61.92 -17.26
N TRP A 101 10.29 62.66 -16.15
CA TRP A 101 9.91 62.08 -14.86
C TRP A 101 8.53 61.41 -14.90
N ALA A 102 7.54 62.04 -15.55
CA ALA A 102 6.21 61.45 -15.71
C ALA A 102 6.24 60.16 -16.56
N ARG A 103 7.04 60.12 -17.63
CA ARG A 103 7.29 58.91 -18.43
C ARG A 103 7.93 57.81 -17.58
N ALA A 104 9.02 58.12 -16.87
CA ALA A 104 9.73 57.16 -16.02
C ALA A 104 8.85 56.61 -14.88
N LEU A 105 7.95 57.44 -14.32
CA LEU A 105 6.98 57.01 -13.32
C LEU A 105 5.96 56.03 -13.91
N ASN A 106 5.40 56.36 -15.08
CA ASN A 106 4.44 55.51 -15.80
C ASN A 106 5.06 54.17 -16.24
N ASP A 107 6.31 54.17 -16.71
CA ASP A 107 7.04 52.95 -17.05
C ASP A 107 7.31 52.09 -15.80
N ARG A 108 7.61 52.72 -14.65
CA ARG A 108 7.75 52.03 -13.36
C ARG A 108 6.44 51.46 -12.86
N GLU A 109 5.32 52.18 -12.98
CA GLU A 109 3.98 51.70 -12.63
C GLU A 109 3.62 50.46 -13.47
N LYS A 110 3.84 50.53 -14.77
CA LYS A 110 3.67 49.38 -15.67
C LYS A 110 4.54 48.19 -15.27
N ALA A 111 5.83 48.41 -14.99
CA ALA A 111 6.74 47.35 -14.56
C ALA A 111 6.34 46.73 -13.20
N MET A 112 5.81 47.52 -12.26
CA MET A 112 5.26 47.01 -11.00
C MET A 112 4.01 46.16 -11.25
N LYS A 113 3.09 46.60 -12.12
CA LYS A 113 1.90 45.83 -12.50
C LYS A 113 2.24 44.51 -13.19
N ASP A 114 3.20 44.52 -14.11
CA ASP A 114 3.70 43.30 -14.77
C ASP A 114 4.35 42.33 -13.76
N ALA A 115 5.00 42.86 -12.71
CA ALA A 115 5.56 42.07 -11.61
C ALA A 115 4.47 41.51 -10.67
N GLU A 116 3.44 42.29 -10.33
CA GLU A 116 2.27 41.82 -9.56
C GLU A 116 1.54 40.69 -10.28
N ASP A 117 1.27 40.84 -11.58
CA ASP A 117 0.62 39.79 -12.37
C ASP A 117 1.51 38.55 -12.53
N ARG A 118 2.84 38.70 -12.53
CA ARG A 118 3.77 37.56 -12.46
C ARG A 118 3.72 36.86 -11.10
N ILE A 119 3.67 37.61 -9.99
CA ILE A 119 3.54 37.06 -8.64
C ILE A 119 2.24 36.27 -8.51
N ARG A 120 1.10 36.83 -8.94
CA ARG A 120 -0.20 36.15 -8.93
C ARG A 120 -0.21 34.83 -9.71
N ARG A 121 0.49 34.75 -10.85
CA ARG A 121 0.63 33.49 -11.61
C ARG A 121 1.43 32.46 -10.82
N LEU A 122 2.57 32.86 -10.25
CA LEU A 122 3.38 31.98 -9.41
C LEU A 122 2.62 31.49 -8.17
N GLU A 123 1.84 32.36 -7.51
CA GLU A 123 0.96 31.98 -6.39
C GLU A 123 -0.07 30.92 -6.81
N GLN A 124 -0.70 31.07 -7.98
CA GLN A 124 -1.63 30.09 -8.55
C GLN A 124 -0.95 28.77 -8.90
N GLU A 125 0.25 28.82 -9.50
CA GLU A 125 1.08 27.66 -9.83
C GLU A 125 1.50 26.89 -8.56
N PHE A 126 2.02 27.56 -7.54
CA PHE A 126 2.36 26.94 -6.25
C PHE A 126 1.13 26.37 -5.55
N THR A 127 0.00 27.08 -5.53
CA THR A 127 -1.25 26.56 -4.97
C THR A 127 -1.74 25.31 -5.72
N GLY A 128 -1.56 25.27 -7.04
CA GLY A 128 -1.83 24.10 -7.87
C GLY A 128 -0.92 22.91 -7.52
N GLN A 129 0.39 23.14 -7.43
CA GLN A 129 1.38 22.13 -7.08
C GLN A 129 1.16 21.57 -5.67
N ILE A 130 0.79 22.42 -4.70
CA ILE A 130 0.44 21.99 -3.33
C ILE A 130 -0.75 21.03 -3.39
N ARG A 131 -1.87 21.41 -4.03
CA ARG A 131 -3.05 20.53 -4.17
C ARG A 131 -2.75 19.23 -4.92
N GLU A 132 -1.89 19.27 -5.94
CA GLU A 132 -1.45 18.06 -6.65
C GLU A 132 -0.61 17.15 -5.74
N SER A 133 0.25 17.72 -4.89
CA SER A 133 1.04 16.98 -3.91
C SER A 133 0.18 16.39 -2.78
N GLU A 134 -0.81 17.13 -2.29
CA GLU A 134 -1.80 16.67 -1.32
C GLU A 134 -2.61 15.49 -1.89
N GLY A 135 -3.07 15.59 -3.14
CA GLY A 135 -3.75 14.49 -3.83
C GLY A 135 -2.88 13.25 -4.03
N LYS A 136 -1.59 13.41 -4.32
CA LYS A 136 -0.63 12.29 -4.40
C LYS A 136 -0.38 11.65 -3.04
N LEU A 137 -0.29 12.44 -1.97
CA LEU A 137 -0.15 11.93 -0.60
C LEU A 137 -1.41 11.16 -0.18
N GLN A 138 -2.61 11.69 -0.46
CA GLN A 138 -3.87 11.01 -0.18
C GLN A 138 -3.96 9.65 -0.89
N ALA A 139 -3.58 9.58 -2.17
CA ALA A 139 -3.55 8.33 -2.93
C ALA A 139 -2.50 7.31 -2.40
N LEU A 140 -1.41 7.80 -1.78
CA LEU A 140 -0.45 6.93 -1.09
C LEU A 140 -1.01 6.40 0.23
N ILE A 141 -1.73 7.22 0.99
CA ILE A 141 -2.41 6.82 2.24
C ILE A 141 -3.47 5.75 1.94
N GLU A 142 -4.34 5.96 0.95
CA GLU A 142 -5.34 4.96 0.52
C GLU A 142 -4.69 3.64 0.09
N ARG A 143 -3.54 3.71 -0.60
CA ARG A 143 -2.76 2.52 -0.96
C ARG A 143 -2.17 1.81 0.25
N GLU A 144 -1.66 2.56 1.23
CA GLU A 144 -1.10 2.01 2.47
C GLU A 144 -2.20 1.34 3.32
N GLU A 145 -3.39 1.95 3.42
CA GLU A 145 -4.55 1.33 4.06
C GLU A 145 -4.94 0.01 3.41
N LEU A 146 -4.94 -0.07 2.08
CA LEU A 146 -5.19 -1.33 1.35
C LEU A 146 -4.11 -2.38 1.57
N VAL A 147 -2.85 -1.99 1.75
CA VAL A 147 -1.76 -2.92 2.13
C VAL A 147 -1.97 -3.40 3.57
N ALA A 148 -2.22 -2.51 4.52
CA ALA A 148 -2.48 -2.87 5.91
C ALA A 148 -3.73 -3.77 6.08
N GLN A 149 -4.76 -3.59 5.25
CA GLN A 149 -5.91 -4.52 5.20
C GLN A 149 -5.50 -5.91 4.71
N ARG A 150 -4.65 -6.02 3.69
CA ARG A 150 -4.14 -7.30 3.20
C ARG A 150 -3.26 -7.98 4.25
N GLU A 151 -2.37 -7.25 4.89
CA GLU A 151 -1.52 -7.76 5.99
C GLU A 151 -2.35 -8.31 7.15
N ARG A 152 -3.40 -7.59 7.58
CA ARG A 152 -4.37 -8.09 8.58
C ARG A 152 -5.06 -9.37 8.12
N SER A 153 -5.45 -9.48 6.85
CA SER A 153 -6.09 -10.71 6.33
C SER A 153 -5.12 -11.90 6.25
N LEU A 154 -3.85 -11.64 5.94
CA LEU A 154 -2.79 -12.66 5.95
C LEU A 154 -2.47 -13.11 7.38
N ALA A 155 -2.38 -12.19 8.34
CA ALA A 155 -2.21 -12.52 9.75
C ALA A 155 -3.34 -13.44 10.26
N GLN A 156 -4.60 -13.08 9.99
CA GLN A 156 -5.76 -13.93 10.31
C GLN A 156 -5.72 -15.31 9.64
N MET A 157 -5.12 -15.42 8.44
CA MET A 157 -4.95 -16.71 7.77
C MET A 157 -3.84 -17.53 8.41
N ILE A 158 -2.73 -16.91 8.82
CA ILE A 158 -1.65 -17.54 9.58
C ILE A 158 -2.15 -18.07 10.93
N ASP A 159 -2.99 -17.32 11.66
CA ASP A 159 -3.60 -17.78 12.92
C ASP A 159 -4.49 -19.03 12.71
N ARG A 160 -5.23 -19.08 11.59
CA ARG A 160 -6.05 -20.25 11.22
C ARG A 160 -5.18 -21.46 10.85
N PHE A 161 -4.04 -21.26 10.19
CA PHE A 161 -3.11 -22.35 9.93
C PHE A 161 -2.42 -22.84 11.20
N SER A 162 -1.99 -21.94 12.09
CA SER A 162 -1.39 -22.28 13.39
C SER A 162 -2.35 -23.08 14.28
N THR A 163 -3.64 -22.71 14.34
CA THR A 163 -4.66 -23.48 15.06
C THR A 163 -4.94 -24.85 14.43
N MET A 164 -4.90 -24.95 13.09
CA MET A 164 -5.02 -26.23 12.38
C MET A 164 -3.81 -27.14 12.61
N GLU A 165 -2.60 -26.60 12.56
CA GLU A 165 -1.33 -27.30 12.85
C GLU A 165 -1.34 -27.86 14.28
N GLN A 166 -1.71 -27.05 15.27
CA GLN A 166 -1.89 -27.52 16.65
C GLN A 166 -2.93 -28.65 16.75
N GLY A 167 -4.02 -28.58 15.99
CA GLY A 167 -5.03 -29.65 15.91
C GLY A 167 -4.49 -30.94 15.29
N ILE A 168 -3.62 -30.87 14.29
CA ILE A 168 -2.94 -32.03 13.68
C ILE A 168 -1.99 -32.66 14.70
N VAL A 169 -1.10 -31.87 15.32
CA VAL A 169 -0.16 -32.34 16.35
C VAL A 169 -0.87 -32.97 17.55
N GLN A 170 -2.04 -32.45 17.93
CA GLN A 170 -2.88 -33.09 18.96
C GLN A 170 -3.41 -34.45 18.50
N ARG A 171 -3.90 -34.58 17.27
CA ARG A 171 -4.38 -35.85 16.70
C ARG A 171 -3.24 -36.87 16.62
N GLU A 172 -2.08 -36.50 16.09
CA GLU A 172 -0.88 -37.33 16.03
C GLU A 172 -0.50 -37.87 17.42
N ARG A 173 -0.47 -37.01 18.45
CA ARG A 173 -0.24 -37.45 19.84
C ARG A 173 -1.31 -38.40 20.35
N THR A 174 -2.57 -38.28 19.93
CA THR A 174 -3.63 -39.23 20.32
C THR A 174 -3.53 -40.55 19.55
N LEU A 175 -3.05 -40.54 18.30
CA LEU A 175 -2.82 -41.74 17.50
C LEU A 175 -1.62 -42.52 18.05
N ALA A 176 -0.49 -41.86 18.29
CA ALA A 176 0.70 -42.48 18.89
C ALA A 176 0.37 -43.17 20.23
N LYS A 177 -0.43 -42.53 21.10
CA LYS A 177 -0.89 -43.16 22.36
C LYS A 177 -1.75 -44.41 22.13
N ARG A 178 -2.67 -44.38 21.15
CA ARG A 178 -3.49 -45.55 20.80
C ARG A 178 -2.65 -46.67 20.19
N GLU A 179 -1.63 -46.33 19.40
CA GLU A 179 -0.67 -47.29 18.86
C GLU A 179 0.17 -47.93 19.98
N GLU A 180 0.68 -47.15 20.93
CA GLU A 180 1.34 -47.65 22.15
C GLU A 180 0.44 -48.59 22.97
N GLU A 181 -0.83 -48.23 23.17
CA GLU A 181 -1.84 -49.06 23.84
C GLU A 181 -2.12 -50.38 23.09
N LEU A 182 -2.24 -50.33 21.76
CA LEU A 182 -2.42 -51.52 20.93
C LEU A 182 -1.20 -52.45 20.97
N ILE A 183 0.02 -51.91 20.86
CA ILE A 183 1.27 -52.68 20.99
C ILE A 183 1.35 -53.32 22.38
N ARG A 184 0.99 -52.59 23.43
CA ARG A 184 0.93 -53.13 24.80
C ARG A 184 -0.05 -54.29 24.92
N LEU A 185 -1.29 -54.13 24.45
CA LEU A 185 -2.30 -55.18 24.48
C LEU A 185 -1.91 -56.41 23.64
N GLN A 186 -1.21 -56.22 22.52
CA GLN A 186 -0.65 -57.30 21.72
C GLN A 186 0.45 -58.05 22.48
N ASN A 187 1.38 -57.34 23.11
CA ASN A 187 2.44 -57.93 23.93
C ASN A 187 1.89 -58.68 25.16
N ASP A 188 0.92 -58.10 25.87
CA ASP A 188 0.24 -58.73 27.01
C ASP A 188 -0.48 -60.01 26.57
N ARG A 189 -1.15 -60.00 25.40
CA ARG A 189 -1.78 -61.19 24.81
C ARG A 189 -0.78 -62.26 24.39
N LEU A 190 0.34 -61.88 23.77
CA LEU A 190 1.41 -62.81 23.38
C LEU A 190 2.03 -63.47 24.62
N SER A 191 2.38 -62.68 25.64
CA SER A 191 2.88 -63.16 26.93
C SER A 191 1.91 -64.15 27.60
N ALA A 192 0.60 -63.86 27.57
CA ALA A 192 -0.42 -64.78 28.11
C ALA A 192 -0.57 -66.08 27.28
N LEU A 193 -0.33 -66.05 25.97
CA LEU A 193 -0.31 -67.25 25.12
C LEU A 193 0.95 -68.08 25.36
N GLU A 194 2.13 -67.46 25.43
CA GLU A 194 3.38 -68.13 25.80
C GLU A 194 3.31 -68.79 27.19
N ALA A 195 2.68 -68.12 28.16
CA ALA A 195 2.46 -68.69 29.49
C ALA A 195 1.60 -69.96 29.43
N ARG A 196 0.50 -69.93 28.67
CA ARG A 196 -0.36 -71.11 28.45
C ARG A 196 0.35 -72.22 27.67
N GLU A 197 1.18 -71.89 26.70
CA GLU A 197 1.99 -72.86 25.96
C GLU A 197 2.98 -73.56 26.91
N LYS A 198 3.69 -72.80 27.76
CA LYS A 198 4.59 -73.35 28.79
C LYS A 198 3.83 -74.22 29.80
N GLU A 199 2.61 -73.85 30.19
CA GLU A 199 1.74 -74.70 31.04
C GLU A 199 1.31 -75.99 30.34
N LEU A 200 0.91 -75.93 29.06
CA LEU A 200 0.54 -77.11 28.28
C LEU A 200 1.72 -78.06 28.07
N LEU A 201 2.90 -77.53 27.72
CA LEU A 201 4.14 -78.30 27.62
C LEU A 201 4.43 -79.01 28.94
N LYS A 202 4.40 -78.29 30.07
CA LYS A 202 4.57 -78.88 31.40
C LYS A 202 3.55 -79.96 31.72
N ILE A 203 2.27 -79.78 31.38
CA ILE A 203 1.23 -80.80 31.57
C ILE A 203 1.53 -82.04 30.72
N THR A 204 2.01 -81.89 29.48
CA THR A 204 2.41 -83.04 28.64
C THR A 204 3.66 -83.73 29.15
N GLU A 205 4.66 -83.00 29.67
CA GLU A 205 5.84 -83.56 30.32
C GLU A 205 5.47 -84.35 31.59
N ASP A 206 4.62 -83.78 32.46
CA ASP A 206 4.09 -84.44 33.66
C ASP A 206 3.26 -85.68 33.31
N MET A 207 2.46 -85.63 32.23
CA MET A 207 1.70 -86.79 31.73
C MET A 207 2.63 -87.90 31.23
N HIS A 208 3.65 -87.55 30.43
CA HIS A 208 4.64 -88.52 29.94
C HIS A 208 5.56 -89.05 31.06
N ALA A 209 5.80 -88.28 32.12
CA ALA A 209 6.45 -88.79 33.33
C ALA A 209 5.55 -89.84 34.01
N ARG A 210 4.30 -89.50 34.35
CA ARG A 210 3.33 -90.44 34.95
C ARG A 210 3.09 -91.69 34.11
N GLN A 211 3.08 -91.56 32.78
CA GLN A 211 2.95 -92.71 31.87
C GLN A 211 4.18 -93.62 31.94
N ARG A 212 5.40 -93.06 31.99
CA ARG A 212 6.64 -93.85 32.18
C ARG A 212 6.65 -94.52 33.55
N ASP A 213 6.29 -93.81 34.62
CA ASP A 213 6.20 -94.37 35.96
C ASP A 213 5.16 -95.50 36.03
N SER A 214 4.01 -95.33 35.35
CA SER A 214 2.98 -96.37 35.25
C SER A 214 3.47 -97.59 34.45
N ILE A 215 4.20 -97.39 33.34
CA ILE A 215 4.80 -98.50 32.57
C ILE A 215 5.82 -99.24 33.44
N GLN A 216 6.69 -98.54 34.17
CA GLN A 216 7.65 -99.17 35.10
C GLN A 216 6.93 -99.92 36.23
N GLN A 217 5.82 -99.40 36.75
CA GLN A 217 4.95 -100.14 37.69
C GLN A 217 4.38 -101.41 37.06
N TYR A 218 3.86 -101.35 35.82
CA TYR A 218 3.39 -102.54 35.10
C TYR A 218 4.50 -103.55 34.83
N GLU A 219 5.71 -103.12 34.45
CA GLU A 219 6.87 -103.98 34.27
C GLU A 219 7.29 -104.64 35.60
N SER A 220 7.34 -103.89 36.70
CA SER A 220 7.62 -104.47 38.03
C SER A 220 6.55 -105.48 38.47
N PHE A 221 5.27 -105.22 38.17
CA PHE A 221 4.18 -106.15 38.44
C PHE A 221 4.27 -107.41 37.56
N MET A 222 4.60 -107.28 36.27
CA MET A 222 4.83 -108.39 35.36
C MET A 222 6.02 -109.25 35.79
N ASN A 223 7.11 -108.63 36.27
CA ASN A 223 8.25 -109.34 36.83
C ASN A 223 7.87 -110.11 38.10
N LEU A 224 7.09 -109.51 39.01
CA LEU A 224 6.58 -110.18 40.21
C LEU A 224 5.61 -111.33 39.86
N GLN A 225 4.75 -111.14 38.85
CA GLN A 225 3.89 -112.20 38.34
C GLN A 225 4.70 -113.34 37.72
N GLY A 226 5.82 -113.02 37.06
CA GLY A 226 6.82 -113.98 36.58
C GLY A 226 7.40 -114.80 37.73
N THR A 227 7.97 -114.15 38.75
CA THR A 227 8.58 -114.85 39.90
C THR A 227 7.57 -115.72 40.64
N VAL A 228 6.34 -115.24 40.86
CA VAL A 228 5.27 -116.06 41.48
C VAL A 228 4.90 -117.26 40.60
N ARG A 229 4.92 -117.11 39.27
CA ARG A 229 4.67 -118.23 38.35
C ARG A 229 5.80 -119.27 38.40
N ASP A 230 7.04 -118.81 38.46
CA ASP A 230 8.22 -119.68 38.56
C ASP A 230 8.27 -120.39 39.92
N GLU A 231 7.92 -119.71 41.01
CA GLU A 231 7.71 -120.31 42.34
C GLU A 231 6.58 -121.35 42.34
N LEU A 232 5.45 -121.09 41.67
CA LEU A 232 4.37 -122.07 41.52
C LEU A 232 4.79 -123.29 40.69
N ILE A 233 5.59 -123.11 39.63
CA ILE A 233 6.18 -124.21 38.85
C ILE A 233 7.17 -125.00 39.71
N HIS A 234 7.98 -124.31 40.52
CA HIS A 234 8.91 -124.94 41.45
C HIS A 234 8.18 -125.79 42.49
N LEU A 235 7.16 -125.21 43.17
CA LEU A 235 6.31 -125.92 44.13
C LEU A 235 5.54 -127.08 43.48
N ALA A 236 5.11 -126.95 42.22
CA ALA A 236 4.50 -128.06 41.48
C ALA A 236 5.50 -129.19 41.21
N ALA A 237 6.74 -128.88 40.81
CA ALA A 237 7.80 -129.85 40.62
C ALA A 237 8.28 -130.47 41.95
N GLU A 238 8.27 -129.72 43.06
CA GLU A 238 8.49 -130.27 44.39
C GLU A 238 7.36 -131.20 44.84
N ARG A 239 6.10 -130.83 44.57
CA ARG A 239 4.94 -131.72 44.79
C ARG A 239 5.00 -132.96 43.92
N GLU A 240 5.46 -132.88 42.68
CA GLU A 240 5.67 -134.07 41.83
C GLU A 240 6.80 -134.96 42.39
N LYS A 241 7.92 -134.37 42.84
CA LYS A 241 8.97 -135.11 43.56
C LYS A 241 8.45 -135.74 44.84
N LEU A 242 7.60 -135.06 45.62
CA LEU A 242 6.96 -135.63 46.80
C LEU A 242 5.96 -136.73 46.42
N ALA A 243 5.13 -136.55 45.39
CA ALA A 243 4.20 -137.56 44.92
C ALA A 243 4.90 -138.79 44.32
N THR A 244 6.09 -138.64 43.70
CA THR A 244 6.92 -139.79 43.30
C THR A 244 7.56 -140.49 44.50
N LYS A 245 7.97 -139.74 45.54
CA LYS A 245 8.39 -140.33 46.82
C LYS A 245 7.24 -141.04 47.51
N GLU A 246 6.05 -140.46 47.57
CA GLU A 246 4.82 -141.08 48.07
C GLU A 246 4.47 -142.32 47.26
N LYS A 247 4.59 -142.32 45.93
CA LYS A 247 4.45 -143.55 45.13
C LYS A 247 5.49 -144.60 45.48
N SER A 248 6.76 -144.23 45.69
CA SER A 248 7.79 -145.19 46.13
C SER A 248 7.57 -145.68 47.57
N LEU A 249 6.99 -144.85 48.43
CA LEU A 249 6.58 -145.21 49.79
C LEU A 249 5.33 -146.08 49.78
N LEU A 250 4.36 -145.83 48.89
CA LEU A 250 3.18 -146.67 48.66
C LEU A 250 3.58 -148.00 48.01
N GLU A 251 4.60 -148.03 47.14
CA GLU A 251 5.18 -149.28 46.63
C GLU A 251 5.94 -150.02 47.74
N ALA A 252 6.70 -149.34 48.59
CA ALA A 252 7.33 -149.93 49.76
C ALA A 252 6.31 -150.42 50.80
N GLU A 253 5.23 -149.67 51.03
CA GLU A 253 4.06 -150.07 51.81
C GLU A 253 3.31 -151.20 51.12
N LYS A 254 3.33 -151.32 49.79
CA LYS A 254 2.74 -152.45 49.05
C LYS A 254 3.63 -153.69 49.08
N TYR A 255 4.96 -153.54 49.19
CA TYR A 255 5.88 -154.63 49.51
C TYR A 255 5.75 -155.05 50.98
N LEU A 256 5.56 -154.11 51.91
CA LEU A 256 5.24 -154.40 53.30
C LEU A 256 3.83 -154.98 53.45
N ALA A 257 2.87 -154.54 52.64
CA ALA A 257 1.51 -155.07 52.58
C ALA A 257 1.49 -156.44 51.91
N ALA A 258 2.35 -156.74 50.94
CA ALA A 258 2.54 -158.10 50.43
C ALA A 258 3.22 -159.00 51.49
N ALA A 259 4.13 -158.45 52.31
CA ALA A 259 4.68 -159.13 53.48
C ALA A 259 3.67 -159.25 54.64
N LEU A 260 2.64 -158.39 54.68
CA LEU A 260 1.54 -158.38 55.64
C LEU A 260 0.26 -159.07 55.11
N GLU A 261 0.14 -159.39 53.83
CA GLU A 261 -0.90 -160.29 53.28
C GLU A 261 -0.52 -161.75 53.57
N ALA A 262 0.77 -162.02 53.81
CA ALA A 262 1.22 -163.21 54.55
C ALA A 262 0.85 -163.18 56.06
N SER A 263 0.17 -162.12 56.53
CA SER A 263 -0.22 -161.85 57.93
C SER A 263 -1.53 -161.03 57.99
N GLY A 264 -2.53 -161.42 57.17
CA GLY A 264 -3.60 -160.53 56.69
C GLY A 264 -4.38 -159.73 57.75
N ILE A 265 -4.59 -158.44 57.44
CA ILE A 265 -5.58 -157.50 58.00
C ILE A 265 -6.04 -156.58 56.85
N GLU A 266 -7.29 -156.09 56.92
CA GLU A 266 -8.07 -155.54 55.79
C GLU A 266 -8.72 -154.17 56.16
N PHE A 267 -9.15 -153.40 55.14
CA PHE A 267 -9.95 -152.14 55.21
C PHE A 267 -9.24 -150.83 55.70
N SER A 268 -9.68 -149.60 55.36
CA SER A 268 -10.81 -149.16 54.52
C SER A 268 -10.55 -147.81 53.82
N VAL A 269 -11.42 -147.46 52.85
CA VAL A 269 -11.50 -146.17 52.14
C VAL A 269 -12.61 -145.31 52.75
N GLU A 270 -12.46 -143.98 52.84
CA GLU A 270 -13.60 -143.07 52.68
C GLU A 270 -13.26 -141.61 52.30
N THR A 271 -14.22 -140.95 51.65
CA THR A 271 -14.12 -139.67 50.94
C THR A 271 -14.94 -138.54 51.61
N SER A 272 -14.55 -137.27 51.48
CA SER A 272 -15.52 -136.16 51.47
C SER A 272 -15.00 -134.85 50.82
N THR A 273 -15.93 -134.09 50.23
CA THR A 273 -15.79 -132.75 49.60
C THR A 273 -17.08 -131.92 49.87
N PRO A 274 -17.23 -130.64 49.45
CA PRO A 274 -16.28 -129.53 49.35
C PRO A 274 -16.56 -128.44 50.43
N PRO A 275 -17.42 -127.38 50.33
CA PRO A 275 -17.92 -126.52 49.23
C PRO A 275 -17.66 -124.98 49.36
N VAL A 276 -17.45 -124.32 48.20
CA VAL A 276 -18.09 -123.06 47.67
C VAL A 276 -18.39 -121.85 48.60
N VAL A 277 -18.04 -120.62 48.14
CA VAL A 277 -18.99 -119.51 47.85
C VAL A 277 -18.34 -118.37 47.03
N GLU A 278 -19.12 -117.84 46.08
CA GLU A 278 -18.87 -116.80 45.07
C GLU A 278 -19.31 -115.41 45.63
N MET A 279 -18.73 -114.26 45.28
CA MET A 279 -19.27 -113.36 44.23
C MET A 279 -18.49 -112.04 44.02
N LYS A 280 -18.88 -111.31 42.96
CA LYS A 280 -18.19 -110.22 42.24
C LYS A 280 -18.58 -108.78 42.68
N PRO A 281 -17.93 -107.72 42.14
CA PRO A 281 -17.97 -106.34 42.66
C PRO A 281 -18.95 -105.39 41.93
N ALA A 282 -19.01 -104.12 42.37
CA ALA A 282 -19.69 -103.02 41.66
C ALA A 282 -18.95 -101.66 41.76
N VAL A 283 -18.92 -100.95 40.63
CA VAL A 283 -18.50 -99.54 40.35
C VAL A 283 -19.18 -99.16 39.00
N PRO A 284 -19.26 -97.90 38.51
CA PRO A 284 -19.19 -96.56 39.12
C PRO A 284 -20.46 -95.71 38.82
N ALA A 285 -20.45 -94.40 39.11
CA ALA A 285 -21.37 -93.42 38.50
C ALA A 285 -20.66 -92.07 38.23
N ALA A 286 -21.06 -91.37 37.17
CA ALA A 286 -20.45 -90.14 36.62
C ALA A 286 -21.57 -89.16 36.14
N PRO A 287 -21.31 -87.91 35.65
CA PRO A 287 -22.14 -86.74 35.97
C PRO A 287 -22.99 -86.18 34.78
N PRO A 288 -23.08 -84.85 34.52
CA PRO A 288 -24.19 -83.96 34.92
C PRO A 288 -24.93 -83.31 33.70
N PRO A 289 -25.83 -82.32 33.92
CA PRO A 289 -26.13 -81.32 32.89
C PRO A 289 -25.99 -79.85 33.34
N SER A 290 -25.77 -78.96 32.36
CA SER A 290 -25.43 -77.54 32.51
C SER A 290 -26.58 -76.57 32.16
N VAL A 291 -26.51 -75.32 32.64
CA VAL A 291 -27.42 -74.21 32.26
C VAL A 291 -26.61 -73.00 31.75
N PRO A 292 -27.00 -72.35 30.64
CA PRO A 292 -26.27 -71.21 30.06
C PRO A 292 -26.72 -69.80 30.56
N PRO A 293 -25.88 -68.74 30.40
CA PRO A 293 -26.06 -67.40 30.97
C PRO A 293 -26.68 -66.34 30.01
N PRO A 294 -26.95 -65.08 30.44
CA PRO A 294 -27.75 -64.09 29.70
C PRO A 294 -26.96 -63.19 28.70
N LYS A 295 -27.70 -62.36 27.96
CA LYS A 295 -27.27 -61.58 26.78
C LYS A 295 -27.03 -60.07 27.11
N PRO A 296 -25.99 -59.40 26.58
CA PRO A 296 -25.78 -57.94 26.75
C PRO A 296 -26.46 -57.07 25.65
N PRO A 297 -26.60 -55.75 25.86
CA PRO A 297 -27.07 -54.77 24.86
C PRO A 297 -25.93 -53.93 24.23
N GLU A 298 -26.14 -53.41 23.01
CA GLU A 298 -25.32 -52.39 22.33
C GLU A 298 -26.15 -51.68 21.21
N PRO A 299 -25.69 -50.62 20.51
CA PRO A 299 -26.29 -49.28 20.68
C PRO A 299 -26.92 -48.72 19.38
N ALA A 300 -27.00 -47.38 19.28
CA ALA A 300 -27.67 -46.62 18.22
C ALA A 300 -26.69 -46.05 17.17
N ASP A 301 -27.16 -45.98 15.93
CA ASP A 301 -26.68 -45.12 14.83
C ASP A 301 -27.90 -44.26 14.40
N GLU A 302 -27.89 -42.93 14.46
CA GLU A 302 -27.17 -41.94 13.63
C GLU A 302 -27.81 -41.66 12.25
N GLU A 303 -27.71 -40.39 11.85
CA GLU A 303 -28.51 -39.77 10.80
C GLU A 303 -27.84 -39.90 9.42
N GLU A 304 -28.58 -40.25 8.37
CA GLU A 304 -28.20 -39.90 6.99
C GLU A 304 -29.30 -39.13 6.27
N PHE A 305 -29.09 -37.81 6.19
CA PHE A 305 -29.80 -36.89 5.31
C PHE A 305 -29.42 -37.18 3.85
N ALA A 306 -30.36 -37.72 3.06
CA ALA A 306 -30.17 -37.81 1.61
C ALA A 306 -30.37 -36.43 0.95
N PRO A 307 -29.37 -35.84 0.25
CA PRO A 307 -29.54 -34.59 -0.47
C PRO A 307 -30.27 -34.82 -1.80
N VAL A 308 -31.33 -34.04 -2.04
CA VAL A 308 -32.06 -34.01 -3.31
C VAL A 308 -31.17 -33.41 -4.41
N VAL A 309 -30.85 -34.21 -5.43
CA VAL A 309 -30.06 -33.76 -6.59
C VAL A 309 -30.99 -33.12 -7.63
N ASP A 310 -31.21 -31.81 -7.49
CA ASP A 310 -32.01 -31.03 -8.44
C ASP A 310 -31.18 -30.68 -9.69
N SER A 311 -31.17 -31.61 -10.66
CA SER A 311 -30.31 -31.57 -11.84
C SER A 311 -30.81 -30.60 -12.93
N LYS A 312 -30.60 -29.32 -12.69
CA LYS A 312 -30.46 -28.31 -13.76
C LYS A 312 -29.05 -27.74 -13.71
N GLN A 313 -28.33 -27.84 -14.82
CA GLN A 313 -26.97 -27.31 -14.98
C GLN A 313 -26.97 -25.77 -14.96
N LYS A 314 -27.09 -25.20 -13.76
CA LYS A 314 -26.75 -23.80 -13.52
C LYS A 314 -25.26 -23.65 -13.80
N VAL A 315 -24.91 -22.80 -14.76
CA VAL A 315 -23.51 -22.49 -15.08
C VAL A 315 -22.84 -22.03 -13.78
N SER A 316 -21.81 -22.75 -13.33
CA SER A 316 -21.17 -22.41 -12.06
C SER A 316 -20.53 -21.02 -12.17
N LYS A 317 -20.42 -20.32 -11.04
CA LYS A 317 -19.65 -19.06 -10.98
C LYS A 317 -18.22 -19.24 -11.51
N ALA A 318 -17.64 -20.43 -11.29
CA ALA A 318 -16.35 -20.81 -11.86
C ALA A 318 -16.41 -20.92 -13.40
N ASP A 319 -17.36 -21.69 -13.95
CA ASP A 319 -17.52 -21.86 -15.39
C ASP A 319 -17.76 -20.53 -16.14
N ALA A 320 -18.57 -19.64 -15.55
CA ALA A 320 -18.83 -18.33 -16.12
C ALA A 320 -17.57 -17.44 -16.11
N LEU A 321 -16.80 -17.48 -15.02
CA LEU A 321 -15.52 -16.75 -14.90
C LEU A 321 -14.47 -17.28 -15.90
N ASP A 322 -14.39 -18.59 -16.08
CA ASP A 322 -13.46 -19.22 -17.03
C ASP A 322 -13.79 -18.83 -18.48
N ARG A 323 -15.08 -18.84 -18.86
CA ARG A 323 -15.53 -18.38 -20.19
C ARG A 323 -15.22 -16.89 -20.41
N MET A 324 -15.52 -16.05 -19.41
CA MET A 324 -15.20 -14.62 -19.47
C MET A 324 -13.70 -14.34 -19.56
N THR A 325 -12.88 -15.13 -18.87
CA THR A 325 -11.42 -15.02 -18.91
C THR A 325 -10.90 -15.35 -20.32
N ARG A 326 -11.36 -16.46 -20.92
CA ARG A 326 -11.02 -16.82 -22.30
C ARG A 326 -11.48 -15.77 -23.32
N ALA A 327 -12.67 -15.19 -23.13
CA ALA A 327 -13.19 -14.11 -23.97
C ALA A 327 -12.30 -12.85 -23.89
N LEU A 328 -11.86 -12.47 -22.69
CA LEU A 328 -10.95 -11.33 -22.46
C LEU A 328 -9.56 -11.55 -23.07
N GLU A 329 -8.98 -12.74 -22.90
CA GLU A 329 -7.67 -13.09 -23.48
C GLU A 329 -7.72 -13.09 -25.00
N THR A 330 -8.76 -13.68 -25.59
CA THR A 330 -8.97 -13.72 -27.04
C THR A 330 -9.22 -12.32 -27.60
N ALA A 331 -10.00 -11.48 -26.91
CA ALA A 331 -10.22 -10.08 -27.29
C ALA A 331 -8.94 -9.25 -27.22
N LYS A 332 -8.09 -9.46 -26.20
CA LYS A 332 -6.78 -8.83 -26.10
C LYS A 332 -5.88 -9.25 -27.26
N LYS A 333 -5.81 -10.55 -27.56
CA LYS A 333 -5.05 -11.09 -28.70
C LYS A 333 -5.52 -10.53 -30.05
N ALA A 334 -6.83 -10.39 -30.24
CA ALA A 334 -7.40 -9.79 -31.45
C ALA A 334 -7.07 -8.28 -31.57
N ARG A 335 -7.15 -7.53 -30.46
CA ARG A 335 -6.75 -6.11 -30.40
C ARG A 335 -5.26 -5.94 -30.71
N ASP A 336 -4.40 -6.79 -30.15
CA ASP A 336 -2.95 -6.72 -30.33
C ASP A 336 -2.53 -7.14 -31.76
N GLN A 337 -3.41 -7.82 -32.50
CA GLN A 337 -3.33 -8.04 -33.96
C GLN A 337 -3.89 -6.87 -34.79
N GLY A 338 -4.27 -5.75 -34.18
CA GLY A 338 -4.80 -4.56 -34.87
C GLY A 338 -6.27 -4.67 -35.31
N ARG A 339 -7.01 -5.70 -34.87
CA ARG A 339 -8.42 -5.90 -35.26
C ARG A 339 -9.33 -4.93 -34.50
N ASN A 340 -10.41 -4.48 -35.14
CA ASN A 340 -11.40 -3.61 -34.50
C ASN A 340 -12.22 -4.42 -33.48
N VAL A 341 -11.93 -4.19 -32.19
CA VAL A 341 -12.60 -4.83 -31.05
C VAL A 341 -13.62 -3.89 -30.36
N SER A 342 -14.10 -2.85 -31.04
CA SER A 342 -14.93 -1.81 -30.40
C SER A 342 -16.27 -2.33 -29.90
N ASP A 343 -16.93 -3.19 -30.66
CA ASP A 343 -18.22 -3.79 -30.28
C ASP A 343 -18.03 -4.93 -29.28
N ILE A 344 -17.02 -5.79 -29.49
CA ILE A 344 -16.55 -6.77 -28.50
C ILE A 344 -16.29 -6.13 -27.12
N ARG A 345 -15.73 -4.91 -27.04
CA ARG A 345 -15.57 -4.19 -25.76
C ARG A 345 -16.88 -3.79 -25.11
N LYS A 346 -17.93 -3.49 -25.89
CA LYS A 346 -19.28 -3.20 -25.36
C LYS A 346 -19.88 -4.49 -24.80
N SER A 347 -19.83 -5.58 -25.55
CA SER A 347 -20.31 -6.90 -25.15
C SER A 347 -19.58 -7.41 -23.89
N LEU A 348 -18.25 -7.27 -23.81
CA LEU A 348 -17.46 -7.59 -22.60
C LEU A 348 -17.87 -6.76 -21.38
N LYS A 349 -18.24 -5.49 -21.57
CA LYS A 349 -18.73 -4.64 -20.47
C LYS A 349 -20.11 -5.09 -19.97
N LEU A 350 -20.99 -5.55 -20.88
CA LEU A 350 -22.29 -6.13 -20.54
C LEU A 350 -22.13 -7.48 -19.83
N ALA A 351 -21.29 -8.38 -20.34
CA ALA A 351 -20.97 -9.66 -19.71
C ALA A 351 -20.43 -9.48 -18.27
N ARG A 352 -19.55 -8.48 -18.09
CA ARG A 352 -19.04 -8.11 -16.76
C ARG A 352 -20.13 -7.58 -15.83
N GLY A 353 -21.03 -6.73 -16.33
CA GLY A 353 -22.18 -6.26 -15.56
C GLY A 353 -23.12 -7.39 -15.11
N ALA A 354 -23.39 -8.36 -15.99
CA ALA A 354 -24.18 -9.55 -15.65
C ALA A 354 -23.49 -10.42 -14.58
N PHE A 355 -22.16 -10.61 -14.68
CA PHE A 355 -21.38 -11.35 -13.68
C PHE A 355 -21.34 -10.65 -12.32
N GLU A 356 -21.17 -9.32 -12.30
CA GLU A 356 -21.21 -8.51 -11.08
C GLU A 356 -22.61 -8.48 -10.44
N ALA A 357 -23.68 -8.61 -11.24
CA ALA A 357 -25.06 -8.77 -10.79
C ALA A 357 -25.41 -10.20 -10.31
N GLY A 358 -24.50 -11.17 -10.46
CA GLY A 358 -24.72 -12.57 -10.07
C GLY A 358 -25.49 -13.42 -11.08
N ASP A 359 -25.77 -12.90 -12.28
CA ASP A 359 -26.42 -13.62 -13.38
C ASP A 359 -25.37 -14.37 -14.21
N TYR A 360 -24.83 -15.45 -13.61
CA TYR A 360 -23.72 -16.23 -14.18
C TYR A 360 -24.09 -16.96 -15.48
N GLU A 361 -25.36 -17.33 -15.68
CA GLU A 361 -25.81 -17.95 -16.94
C GLU A 361 -25.77 -16.96 -18.09
N ASN A 362 -26.24 -15.73 -17.88
CA ASN A 362 -26.23 -14.67 -18.88
C ASN A 362 -24.81 -14.16 -19.16
N ALA A 363 -23.99 -14.00 -18.12
CA ALA A 363 -22.57 -13.70 -18.27
C ALA A 363 -21.83 -14.77 -19.08
N GLY A 364 -22.14 -16.06 -18.85
CA GLY A 364 -21.62 -17.18 -19.62
C GLY A 364 -22.04 -17.14 -21.09
N ARG A 365 -23.33 -16.92 -21.39
CA ARG A 365 -23.84 -16.79 -22.77
C ARG A 365 -23.18 -15.63 -23.52
N LEU A 366 -23.07 -14.46 -22.88
CA LEU A 366 -22.42 -13.29 -23.48
C LEU A 366 -20.92 -13.54 -23.74
N ALA A 367 -20.23 -14.27 -22.85
CA ALA A 367 -18.84 -14.66 -23.07
C ALA A 367 -18.68 -15.64 -24.26
N ASP A 368 -19.58 -16.60 -24.41
CA ASP A 368 -19.59 -17.55 -25.53
C ASP A 368 -19.94 -16.85 -26.87
N GLU A 369 -20.83 -15.86 -26.85
CA GLU A 369 -21.16 -14.99 -28.00
C GLU A 369 -19.96 -14.15 -28.42
N ILE A 370 -19.25 -13.52 -27.47
CA ILE A 370 -18.01 -12.76 -27.71
C ILE A 370 -16.91 -13.65 -28.31
N LEU A 371 -16.75 -14.88 -27.82
CA LEU A 371 -15.80 -15.84 -28.41
C LEU A 371 -16.17 -16.17 -29.86
N ARG A 372 -17.46 -16.35 -30.14
CA ARG A 372 -17.96 -16.60 -31.51
C ARG A 372 -17.77 -15.42 -32.45
N GLU A 373 -17.99 -14.19 -32.00
CA GLU A 373 -17.69 -12.97 -32.76
C GLU A 373 -16.18 -12.83 -33.04
N LEU A 374 -15.34 -13.10 -32.03
CA LEU A 374 -13.89 -13.07 -32.15
C LEU A 374 -13.39 -14.12 -33.14
N ASP A 375 -13.89 -15.36 -33.07
CA ASP A 375 -13.55 -16.42 -34.01
C ASP A 375 -14.03 -16.09 -35.43
N ALA A 376 -15.23 -15.53 -35.60
CA ALA A 376 -15.73 -15.08 -36.90
C ALA A 376 -14.83 -13.98 -37.51
N ILE A 377 -14.42 -12.99 -36.72
CA ILE A 377 -13.46 -11.97 -37.13
C ILE A 377 -12.09 -12.59 -37.44
N ILE A 378 -11.64 -13.58 -36.66
CA ILE A 378 -10.37 -14.28 -36.88
C ILE A 378 -10.38 -15.06 -38.20
N MET A 379 -11.52 -15.69 -38.54
CA MET A 379 -11.70 -16.53 -39.73
C MET A 379 -12.09 -15.79 -41.01
N SER A 380 -12.60 -14.55 -40.96
CA SER A 380 -12.99 -13.76 -42.15
C SER A 380 -11.77 -13.15 -42.89
N LYS A 381 -10.74 -13.95 -43.14
CA LYS A 381 -9.46 -13.54 -43.73
C LYS A 381 -9.45 -13.72 -45.25
#